data_AF-A0A9P6JCS2-F1
#
_entry.id   AF-A0A9P6JCS2-F1
#
_cell.length_a   1.000
_cell.length_b   1.000
_cell.length_c   1.000
_cell.angle_alpha   90.00
_cell.angle_beta   90.00
_cell.angle_gamma   90.00
#
_symmetry.space_group_name_H-M   'P 1'
#
loop_
_entity.id
_entity.type
_entity.pdbx_description
1 polymer ?
#
loop_
_entity_poly.entity_id
_entity_poly.type
_entity_poly.pdbx_seq_one_letter_code
_entity_poly.pdbx_strand_id
1 'polypeptide(L)'
;SMQHKRAWNKIILWGIITVTLLYVMCSVSGYAVYGDIVKSPIYQSLPGGVTRTLSTIIITLHVLLAIPLFLTTFNLQIETALKLESRGFSKKTEFIYRAVIRTLSMILVATIALFFPYFGQMMSLQGALGDGMLTFVFPIVFYLKLFGVKKVNKLELVVMVLTVVVGTAGAAIGTVDAVKELAKAYRGEL
;
A
#
# COMPACT_ATOMS: atom_id res chain seq x y z
N SER A 1 -12.97 -14.56 -10.00
CA SER A 1 -13.44 -15.02 -11.32
C SER A 1 -14.69 -14.24 -11.72
N MET A 2 -14.67 -13.49 -12.82
CA MET A 2 -15.79 -12.64 -13.28
C MET A 2 -16.85 -13.44 -14.06
N GLN A 3 -17.38 -14.51 -13.47
CA GLN A 3 -18.40 -15.35 -14.13
C GLN A 3 -19.73 -14.60 -14.35
N HIS A 4 -20.09 -13.67 -13.47
CA HIS A 4 -21.32 -12.88 -13.58
C HIS A 4 -21.03 -11.38 -13.63
N LYS A 5 -20.72 -10.86 -14.83
CA LYS A 5 -20.35 -9.45 -15.07
C LYS A 5 -21.36 -8.43 -14.53
N ARG A 6 -22.66 -8.75 -14.55
CA ARG A 6 -23.74 -7.87 -14.04
C ARG A 6 -23.75 -7.70 -12.52
N ALA A 7 -23.16 -8.64 -11.78
CA ALA A 7 -23.09 -8.57 -10.32
C ALA A 7 -21.84 -7.80 -9.83
N TRP A 8 -20.92 -7.43 -10.71
CA TRP A 8 -19.62 -6.87 -10.36
C TRP A 8 -19.72 -5.64 -9.45
N ASN A 9 -20.51 -4.64 -9.84
CA ASN A 9 -20.65 -3.41 -9.06
C ASN A 9 -21.27 -3.69 -7.68
N LYS A 10 -22.21 -4.64 -7.58
CA LYS A 10 -22.79 -5.04 -6.29
C LYS A 10 -21.76 -5.71 -5.40
N ILE A 11 -20.95 -6.62 -5.96
CA ILE A 11 -19.91 -7.34 -5.20
C ILE A 11 -18.85 -6.36 -4.68
N ILE A 12 -18.38 -5.43 -5.53
CA ILE A 12 -17.42 -4.41 -5.11
C ILE A 12 -18.01 -3.51 -4.03
N LEU A 13 -19.26 -3.05 -4.19
CA LEU A 13 -19.94 -2.24 -3.18
C LEU A 13 -20.03 -2.97 -1.83
N TRP A 14 -20.51 -4.22 -1.82
CA TRP A 14 -20.59 -5.01 -0.59
C TRP A 14 -19.22 -5.29 0.02
N GLY A 15 -18.19 -5.51 -0.79
CA GLY A 15 -16.81 -5.66 -0.33
C GLY A 15 -16.30 -4.40 0.37
N ILE A 16 -16.48 -3.23 -0.26
CA ILE A 16 -16.07 -1.93 0.31
C ILE A 16 -16.81 -1.66 1.61
N ILE A 17 -18.13 -1.86 1.65
CA ILE A 17 -18.95 -1.69 2.86
C ILE A 17 -18.43 -2.58 3.99
N THR A 18 -18.20 -3.86 3.69
CA THR A 18 -17.75 -4.84 4.69
C THR A 18 -16.39 -4.44 5.28
N VAL A 19 -15.40 -4.12 4.45
CA VAL A 19 -14.06 -3.72 4.90
C VAL A 19 -14.13 -2.41 5.69
N THR A 20 -14.90 -1.44 5.21
CA THR A 20 -15.07 -0.15 5.89
C THR A 20 -15.65 -0.33 7.29
N LEU A 21 -16.69 -1.16 7.43
CA LEU A 21 -17.30 -1.46 8.73
C LEU A 21 -16.29 -2.11 9.68
N LEU A 22 -15.53 -3.11 9.21
CA LEU A 22 -14.50 -3.76 10.02
C LEU A 22 -13.42 -2.78 10.50
N TYR A 23 -12.98 -1.88 9.62
CA TYR A 23 -11.99 -0.86 9.96
C TYR A 23 -12.54 0.16 10.97
N VAL A 24 -13.77 0.64 10.78
CA VAL A 24 -14.41 1.57 11.72
C VAL A 24 -14.62 0.92 13.08
N MET A 25 -15.14 -0.31 13.13
CA MET A 25 -15.35 -1.02 14.40
C MET A 25 -14.03 -1.22 15.16
N CYS A 26 -12.97 -1.63 14.47
CA CYS A 26 -11.64 -1.81 15.08
C CYS A 26 -11.04 -0.47 15.54
N SER A 27 -11.15 0.58 14.72
CA SER A 27 -10.57 1.89 15.01
C SER A 27 -11.28 2.61 16.15
N VAL A 28 -12.62 2.60 16.16
CA VAL A 28 -13.43 3.25 17.21
C VAL A 28 -13.22 2.55 18.55
N SER A 29 -13.23 1.21 18.59
CA SER A 29 -12.97 0.48 19.84
C SER A 29 -11.53 0.65 20.34
N GLY A 30 -10.54 0.64 19.44
CA GLY A 30 -9.14 0.91 19.79
C GLY A 30 -8.95 2.31 20.37
N TYR A 31 -9.51 3.34 19.73
CA TYR A 31 -9.43 4.72 20.21
C TYR A 31 -10.23 4.94 21.50
N ALA A 32 -11.38 4.28 21.67
CA ALA A 32 -12.17 4.40 22.90
C ALA A 32 -11.43 3.87 24.14
N VAL A 33 -10.56 2.87 23.99
CA VAL A 33 -9.81 2.28 25.11
C VAL A 33 -8.49 3.01 25.37
N TYR A 34 -7.73 3.33 24.32
CA TYR A 34 -6.38 3.88 24.46
C TYR A 34 -6.32 5.40 24.27
N GLY A 35 -7.34 6.04 23.71
CA GLY A 35 -7.34 7.46 23.40
C GLY A 35 -6.09 7.89 22.64
N ASP A 36 -5.50 9.01 23.06
CA ASP A 36 -4.35 9.63 22.39
C ASP A 36 -3.00 8.96 22.68
N ILE A 37 -2.93 7.99 23.61
CA ILE A 37 -1.69 7.25 23.91
C ILE A 37 -1.48 6.02 23.02
N VAL A 38 -2.34 5.84 22.01
CA VAL A 38 -2.28 4.70 21.09
C VAL A 38 -0.97 4.68 20.29
N LYS A 39 -0.34 3.51 20.21
CA LYS A 39 0.89 3.29 19.44
C LYS A 39 0.60 2.68 18.09
N SER A 40 1.41 3.04 17.10
CA SER A 40 1.43 2.41 15.78
C SER A 40 2.64 1.48 15.68
N PRO A 41 2.46 0.16 15.46
CA PRO A 41 1.19 -0.55 15.22
C PRO A 41 0.38 -0.84 16.51
N ILE A 42 -0.96 -0.93 16.35
CA ILE A 42 -1.95 -0.96 17.45
C ILE A 42 -1.71 -2.03 18.52
N TYR A 43 -1.19 -3.20 18.14
CA TYR A 43 -0.95 -4.30 19.08
C TYR A 43 0.14 -3.98 20.12
N GLN A 44 0.95 -2.94 19.91
CA GLN A 44 1.89 -2.45 20.92
C GLN A 44 1.20 -1.72 22.08
N SER A 45 -0.04 -1.28 21.87
CA SER A 45 -0.87 -0.63 22.89
C SER A 45 -1.55 -1.66 23.80
N LEU A 46 -1.65 -2.92 23.37
CA LEU A 46 -2.28 -3.98 24.17
C LEU A 46 -1.56 -4.14 25.53
N PRO A 47 -2.32 -4.48 26.59
CA PRO A 47 -1.72 -4.83 27.87
C PRO A 47 -0.72 -5.98 27.66
N GLY A 48 0.41 -5.93 28.37
CA GLY A 48 1.46 -6.93 28.24
C GLY A 48 0.99 -8.36 28.57
N GLY A 49 1.81 -9.34 28.21
CA GLY A 49 1.54 -10.76 28.50
C GLY A 49 1.05 -11.53 27.27
N VAL A 50 0.08 -12.40 27.46
CA VAL A 50 -0.35 -13.40 26.46
C VAL A 50 -1.00 -12.75 25.25
N THR A 51 -1.86 -11.75 25.44
CA THR A 51 -2.60 -11.08 24.36
C THR A 51 -1.66 -10.40 23.38
N ARG A 52 -0.74 -9.55 23.86
CA ARG A 52 0.27 -8.89 23.02
C ARG A 52 1.18 -9.89 22.31
N THR A 53 1.60 -10.95 23.00
CA THR A 53 2.47 -11.99 22.41
C THR A 53 1.75 -12.72 21.27
N LEU A 54 0.50 -13.14 21.49
CA LEU A 54 -0.31 -13.79 20.46
C LEU A 54 -0.56 -12.87 19.25
N SER A 55 -0.96 -11.61 19.48
CA SER A 55 -1.15 -10.66 18.39
C SER A 55 0.13 -10.45 17.59
N THR A 56 1.29 -10.37 18.27
CA THR A 56 2.60 -10.24 17.62
C THR A 56 2.94 -11.48 16.78
N ILE A 57 2.68 -12.69 17.28
CA ILE A 57 2.91 -13.93 16.52
C ILE A 57 2.00 -13.99 15.29
N ILE A 58 0.70 -13.70 15.46
CA ILE A 58 -0.28 -13.76 14.37
C ILE A 58 0.06 -12.77 13.25
N ILE A 59 0.36 -11.51 13.60
CA ILE A 59 0.72 -10.50 12.58
C ILE A 59 2.06 -10.83 11.92
N THR A 60 3.03 -11.35 12.68
CA THR A 60 4.32 -11.78 12.13
C THR A 60 4.13 -12.92 11.13
N LEU A 61 3.34 -13.93 11.48
CA LEU A 61 3.02 -15.03 10.57
C LEU A 61 2.29 -14.53 9.32
N HIS A 62 1.31 -13.64 9.48
CA HIS A 62 0.60 -13.03 8.36
C HIS A 62 1.58 -12.32 7.40
N VAL A 63 2.47 -11.48 7.93
CA VAL A 63 3.46 -10.73 7.13
C VAL A 63 4.47 -11.67 6.46
N LEU A 64 4.95 -12.70 7.16
CA LEU A 64 5.86 -13.71 6.59
C LEU A 64 5.24 -14.47 5.41
N LEU A 65 3.94 -14.76 5.48
CA LEU A 65 3.21 -15.40 4.38
C LEU A 65 2.87 -14.42 3.24
N ALA A 66 2.71 -13.13 3.55
CA ALA A 66 2.39 -12.10 2.56
C ALA A 66 3.61 -11.63 1.75
N ILE A 67 4.80 -11.53 2.37
CA ILE A 67 6.03 -11.03 1.71
C ILE A 67 6.34 -11.77 0.40
N PRO A 68 6.32 -13.12 0.32
CA PRO A 68 6.60 -13.83 -0.91
C PRO A 68 5.61 -13.50 -2.03
N LEU A 69 4.34 -13.27 -1.71
CA LEU A 69 3.32 -12.92 -2.70
C LEU A 69 3.64 -11.58 -3.35
N PHE A 70 3.90 -10.55 -2.54
CA PHE A 70 4.23 -9.22 -3.04
C PHE A 70 5.58 -9.16 -3.76
N LEU A 71 6.62 -9.76 -3.20
CA LEU A 71 7.95 -9.79 -3.82
C LEU A 71 7.95 -10.57 -5.13
N THR A 72 7.17 -11.64 -5.26
CA THR A 72 7.09 -12.39 -6.51
C THR A 72 6.46 -11.55 -7.62
N THR A 73 5.39 -10.82 -7.33
CA THR A 73 4.78 -9.90 -8.31
C THR A 73 5.75 -8.78 -8.71
N PHE A 74 6.46 -8.20 -7.74
CA PHE A 74 7.45 -7.16 -8.01
C PHE A 74 8.63 -7.68 -8.86
N ASN A 75 9.17 -8.84 -8.50
CA ASN A 75 10.27 -9.45 -9.27
C ASN A 75 9.84 -9.81 -10.69
N LEU A 76 8.62 -10.28 -10.90
CA LEU A 76 8.10 -10.55 -12.24
C LEU A 76 8.04 -9.28 -13.11
N GLN A 77 7.68 -8.13 -12.53
CA GLN A 77 7.70 -6.85 -13.24
C GLN A 77 9.12 -6.46 -13.66
N ILE A 78 10.11 -6.64 -12.78
CA ILE A 78 11.52 -6.39 -13.10
C ILE A 78 11.99 -7.33 -14.21
N GLU A 79 11.68 -8.63 -14.11
CA GLU A 79 12.06 -9.63 -15.12
C GLU A 79 11.46 -9.29 -16.51
N THR A 80 10.20 -8.84 -16.52
CA THR A 80 9.51 -8.40 -17.74
C THR A 80 10.16 -7.13 -18.31
N ALA A 81 10.49 -6.15 -17.48
CA ALA A 81 11.18 -4.93 -17.89
C ALA A 81 12.57 -5.21 -18.46
N LEU A 82 13.29 -6.19 -17.89
CA LEU A 82 14.60 -6.65 -18.36
C LEU A 82 14.52 -7.62 -19.56
N LYS A 83 13.31 -8.00 -20.00
CA LYS A 83 13.04 -8.91 -21.13
C LYS A 83 13.83 -10.22 -21.04
N LEU A 84 13.98 -10.78 -19.84
CA LEU A 84 14.85 -11.93 -19.61
C LEU A 84 14.43 -13.18 -20.41
N GLU A 85 13.14 -13.35 -20.67
CA GLU A 85 12.59 -14.45 -21.47
C GLU A 85 12.89 -14.27 -22.98
N SER A 86 12.91 -13.04 -23.47
CA SER A 86 13.14 -12.72 -24.88
C SER A 86 14.63 -12.74 -25.27
N ARG A 87 15.55 -12.88 -24.31
CA ARG A 87 17.01 -12.82 -24.56
C ARG A 87 17.64 -14.16 -24.95
N GLY A 88 16.87 -15.25 -25.00
CA GLY A 88 17.36 -16.56 -25.45
C GLY A 88 18.44 -17.17 -24.54
N PHE A 89 18.43 -16.84 -23.25
CA PHE A 89 19.40 -17.37 -22.29
C PHE A 89 19.22 -18.88 -22.06
N SER A 90 20.30 -19.56 -21.67
CA SER A 90 20.23 -20.93 -21.17
C SER A 90 19.42 -21.00 -19.86
N LYS A 91 18.66 -22.08 -19.66
CA LYS A 91 17.81 -22.30 -18.46
C LYS A 91 18.57 -22.10 -17.13
N LYS A 92 19.87 -22.45 -17.10
CA LYS A 92 20.73 -22.26 -15.91
C LYS A 92 21.02 -20.78 -15.65
N THR A 93 21.35 -20.04 -16.70
CA THR A 93 21.64 -18.59 -16.62
C THR A 93 20.39 -17.82 -16.22
N GLU A 94 19.23 -18.17 -16.79
CA GLU A 94 17.95 -17.58 -16.43
C GLU A 94 17.60 -17.81 -14.95
N PHE A 95 17.78 -19.04 -14.46
CA PHE A 95 17.60 -19.36 -13.04
C PHE A 95 18.49 -18.52 -12.13
N ILE A 96 19.77 -18.33 -12.49
CA ILE A 96 20.71 -17.51 -11.71
C ILE A 96 20.25 -16.04 -11.70
N TYR A 97 19.89 -15.46 -12.84
CA TYR A 97 19.38 -14.08 -12.89
C TYR A 97 18.12 -13.91 -12.03
N ARG A 98 17.18 -14.85 -12.15
CA ARG A 98 15.95 -14.89 -11.35
C ARG A 98 16.24 -14.99 -9.85
N ALA A 99 17.22 -15.80 -9.45
CA ALA A 99 17.66 -15.92 -8.07
C ALA A 99 18.30 -14.61 -7.57
N VAL A 100 19.20 -14.01 -8.35
CA VAL A 100 19.87 -12.75 -8.00
C VAL A 100 18.85 -11.62 -7.82
N ILE A 101 17.88 -11.47 -8.72
CA ILE A 101 16.83 -10.44 -8.61
C ILE A 101 16.01 -10.64 -7.34
N ARG A 102 15.63 -11.89 -7.02
CA ARG A 102 14.87 -12.22 -5.79
C ARG A 102 15.67 -11.95 -4.53
N THR A 103 16.96 -12.30 -4.51
CA THR A 103 17.83 -12.07 -3.36
C THR A 103 18.07 -10.57 -3.16
N LEU A 104 18.36 -9.82 -4.23
CA LEU A 104 18.57 -8.38 -4.16
C LEU A 104 17.32 -7.62 -3.70
N SER A 105 16.14 -7.99 -4.21
CA SER A 105 14.87 -7.37 -3.79
C SER A 105 14.57 -7.67 -2.31
N MET A 106 14.84 -8.88 -1.82
CA MET A 106 14.71 -9.20 -0.39
C MET A 106 15.71 -8.41 0.47
N ILE A 107 16.98 -8.32 0.05
CA ILE A 107 18.01 -7.54 0.75
C ILE A 107 17.60 -6.07 0.81
N LEU A 108 17.07 -5.50 -0.29
CA LEU A 108 16.59 -4.12 -0.33
C LEU A 108 15.49 -3.88 0.72
N VAL A 109 14.46 -4.74 0.74
CA VAL A 109 13.36 -4.62 1.71
C VAL A 109 13.85 -4.77 3.15
N ALA A 110 14.71 -5.75 3.41
CA ALA A 110 15.31 -5.94 4.74
C ALA A 110 16.14 -4.73 5.18
N THR A 111 16.90 -4.14 4.26
CA THR A 111 17.71 -2.95 4.50
C THR A 111 16.81 -1.77 4.88
N ILE A 112 15.75 -1.52 4.11
CA ILE A 112 14.77 -0.45 4.42
C ILE A 112 14.14 -0.70 5.80
N ALA A 113 13.76 -1.92 6.12
CA ALA A 113 13.17 -2.25 7.42
C ALA A 113 14.13 -2.02 8.60
N LEU A 114 15.44 -2.24 8.42
CA LEU A 114 16.45 -1.98 9.45
C LEU A 114 16.71 -0.49 9.66
N PHE A 115 16.72 0.31 8.59
CA PHE A 115 16.94 1.75 8.71
C PHE A 115 15.70 2.51 9.19
N PHE A 116 14.49 2.05 8.85
CA PHE A 116 13.24 2.75 9.17
C PHE A 116 12.37 1.96 10.17
N PRO A 117 12.67 1.98 11.47
CA PRO A 117 11.89 1.27 12.50
C PRO A 117 10.56 1.95 12.85
N TYR A 118 10.21 3.05 12.18
CA TYR A 118 9.04 3.90 12.44
C TYR A 118 7.86 3.49 11.56
N PHE A 119 7.13 2.44 11.97
CA PHE A 119 6.06 1.83 11.17
C PHE A 119 4.94 2.82 10.79
N GLY A 120 4.46 3.64 11.74
CA GLY A 120 3.35 4.57 11.49
C GLY A 120 3.69 5.62 10.42
N GLN A 121 4.88 6.21 10.52
CA GLN A 121 5.40 7.22 9.60
C GLN A 121 5.62 6.62 8.20
N MET A 122 6.16 5.39 8.12
CA MET A 122 6.30 4.66 6.85
C MET A 122 4.95 4.39 6.18
N MET A 123 3.95 3.94 6.95
CA MET A 123 2.60 3.70 6.43
C MET A 123 1.91 4.99 5.96
N SER A 124 2.11 6.10 6.69
CA SER A 124 1.61 7.42 6.28
C SER A 124 2.24 7.88 4.96
N LEU A 125 3.58 7.75 4.84
CA LEU A 125 4.30 8.09 3.62
C LEU A 125 3.88 7.21 2.43
N GLN A 126 3.73 5.90 2.64
CA GLN A 126 3.25 4.96 1.63
C GLN A 126 1.86 5.34 1.13
N GLY A 127 0.95 5.69 2.05
CA GLY A 127 -0.41 6.13 1.72
C GLY A 127 -0.42 7.42 0.90
N ALA A 128 0.36 8.43 1.31
CA ALA A 128 0.40 9.71 0.63
C ALA A 128 1.02 9.63 -0.77
N LEU A 129 2.17 8.94 -0.93
CA LEU A 129 2.89 8.86 -2.19
C LEU A 129 2.31 7.83 -3.15
N GLY A 130 2.08 6.61 -2.67
CA GLY A 130 1.69 5.49 -3.52
C GLY A 130 0.18 5.44 -3.69
N ASP A 131 -0.52 5.14 -2.61
CA ASP A 131 -1.94 4.82 -2.65
C ASP A 131 -2.81 6.02 -3.06
N GLY A 132 -2.46 7.22 -2.59
CA GLY A 132 -3.14 8.46 -2.97
C GLY A 132 -3.08 8.73 -4.48
N MET A 133 -1.92 8.58 -5.11
CA MET A 133 -1.78 8.76 -6.56
C MET A 133 -2.52 7.66 -7.35
N LEU A 134 -2.39 6.41 -6.90
CA LEU A 134 -3.04 5.25 -7.53
C LEU A 134 -4.57 5.33 -7.47
N THR A 135 -5.13 5.91 -6.41
CA THR A 135 -6.57 5.99 -6.20
C THR A 135 -7.20 7.23 -6.82
N PHE A 136 -6.58 8.41 -6.67
CA PHE A 136 -7.21 9.67 -7.12
C PHE A 136 -6.77 10.12 -8.52
N VAL A 137 -5.53 9.81 -8.93
CA VAL A 137 -4.97 10.38 -10.19
C VAL A 137 -5.08 9.39 -11.34
N PHE A 138 -4.57 8.18 -11.16
CA PHE A 138 -4.44 7.21 -12.26
C PHE A 138 -5.78 6.80 -12.90
N PRO A 139 -6.86 6.51 -12.15
CA PRO A 139 -8.12 6.12 -12.75
C PRO A 139 -8.69 7.21 -13.66
N ILE A 140 -8.55 8.48 -13.25
CA ILE A 140 -9.05 9.63 -14.00
C ILE A 140 -8.21 9.86 -15.26
N VAL A 141 -6.88 9.80 -15.14
CA VAL A 141 -5.97 9.93 -16.30
C VAL A 141 -6.26 8.82 -17.32
N PHE A 142 -6.43 7.57 -16.88
CA PHE A 142 -6.74 6.46 -17.77
C PHE A 142 -8.12 6.60 -18.41
N TYR A 143 -9.14 7.04 -17.65
CA TYR A 143 -10.47 7.27 -18.18
C TYR A 143 -10.47 8.35 -19.27
N LEU A 144 -9.85 9.50 -19.02
CA LEU A 144 -9.76 10.59 -19.99
C LEU A 144 -8.93 10.21 -21.21
N LYS A 145 -7.86 9.41 -21.04
CA LYS A 145 -7.05 8.91 -22.15
C LYS A 145 -7.79 7.89 -23.02
N LEU A 146 -8.66 7.07 -22.43
CA LEU A 146 -9.41 6.04 -23.14
C LEU A 146 -10.64 6.60 -23.88
N PHE A 147 -11.43 7.45 -23.23
CA PHE A 147 -12.71 7.94 -23.78
C PHE A 147 -12.58 9.31 -24.47
N GLY A 148 -11.52 10.05 -24.18
CA GLY A 148 -11.26 11.38 -24.73
C GLY A 148 -12.05 12.48 -24.02
N VAL A 149 -11.38 13.57 -23.68
CA VAL A 149 -11.93 14.70 -22.90
C VAL A 149 -13.20 15.30 -23.52
N LYS A 150 -13.31 15.30 -24.85
CA LYS A 150 -14.42 15.93 -25.59
C LYS A 150 -15.75 15.17 -25.48
N LYS A 151 -15.73 13.89 -25.08
CA LYS A 151 -16.94 13.06 -24.96
C LYS A 151 -17.53 13.04 -23.56
N VAL A 152 -16.84 13.62 -22.59
CA VAL A 152 -17.23 13.64 -21.17
C VAL A 152 -18.11 14.86 -20.90
N ASN A 153 -19.16 14.69 -20.10
CA ASN A 153 -20.01 15.81 -19.70
C ASN A 153 -19.20 16.85 -18.91
N LYS A 154 -19.49 18.14 -19.08
CA LYS A 154 -18.74 19.23 -18.40
C LYS A 154 -18.77 19.09 -16.89
N LEU A 155 -19.92 18.69 -16.31
CA LEU A 155 -20.04 18.47 -14.87
C LEU A 155 -19.16 17.31 -14.38
N GLU A 156 -19.15 16.20 -15.11
CA GLU A 156 -18.33 15.02 -14.80
C GLU A 156 -16.84 15.37 -14.90
N LEU A 157 -16.44 16.15 -15.91
CA LEU A 157 -15.08 16.65 -16.06
C LEU A 157 -14.66 17.54 -14.88
N VAL A 158 -15.55 18.42 -14.40
CA VAL A 158 -15.27 19.27 -13.22
C VAL A 158 -15.06 18.40 -11.98
N VAL A 159 -15.91 17.41 -11.74
CA VAL A 159 -15.75 16.49 -10.59
C VAL A 159 -14.44 15.71 -10.68
N MET A 160 -14.07 15.24 -11.87
CA MET A 160 -12.80 14.56 -12.11
C MET A 160 -11.60 15.46 -11.82
N VAL A 161 -11.60 16.69 -12.35
CA VAL A 161 -10.52 17.65 -12.10
C VAL A 161 -10.42 17.99 -10.61
N LEU A 162 -11.55 18.22 -9.93
CA LEU A 162 -11.57 18.46 -8.49
C LEU A 162 -10.99 17.28 -7.70
N THR A 163 -11.33 16.05 -8.07
CA THR A 163 -10.79 14.84 -7.42
C THR A 163 -9.27 14.74 -7.58
N VAL A 164 -8.75 15.03 -8.77
CA VAL A 164 -7.29 15.06 -9.01
C VAL A 164 -6.64 16.17 -8.19
N VAL A 165 -7.20 17.37 -8.16
CA VAL A 165 -6.64 18.51 -7.41
C VAL A 165 -6.62 18.22 -5.91
N VAL A 166 -7.73 17.75 -5.35
CA VAL A 166 -7.83 17.42 -3.92
C VAL A 166 -6.91 16.24 -3.59
N GLY A 167 -6.89 15.19 -4.41
CA GLY A 167 -6.05 14.02 -4.20
C GLY A 167 -4.55 14.34 -4.27
N THR A 168 -4.12 15.15 -5.26
CA THR A 168 -2.72 15.56 -5.39
C THR A 168 -2.29 16.52 -4.30
N ALA A 169 -3.15 17.47 -3.90
CA ALA A 169 -2.87 18.36 -2.77
C ALA A 169 -2.75 17.57 -1.47
N GLY A 170 -3.67 16.64 -1.21
CA GLY A 170 -3.63 15.75 -0.04
C GLY A 170 -2.37 14.88 -0.03
N ALA A 171 -1.99 14.30 -1.17
CA ALA A 171 -0.76 13.54 -1.32
C ALA A 171 0.49 14.39 -1.05
N ALA A 172 0.53 15.63 -1.57
CA ALA A 172 1.65 16.54 -1.36
C ALA A 172 1.79 16.95 0.11
N ILE A 173 0.69 17.37 0.75
CA ILE A 173 0.66 17.74 2.16
C ILE A 173 1.05 16.54 3.02
N GLY A 174 0.41 15.39 2.82
CA GLY A 174 0.68 14.16 3.57
C GLY A 174 2.12 13.68 3.42
N THR A 175 2.72 13.82 2.21
CA THR A 175 4.13 13.49 2.00
C THR A 175 5.04 14.43 2.79
N VAL A 176 4.78 15.74 2.75
CA VAL A 176 5.58 16.72 3.49
C VAL A 176 5.49 16.47 4.99
N ASP A 177 4.30 16.18 5.51
CA ASP A 177 4.10 15.92 6.93
C ASP A 177 4.75 14.60 7.36
N ALA A 178 4.58 13.52 6.59
CA ALA A 178 5.22 12.25 6.85
C ALA A 178 6.76 12.36 6.83
N VAL A 179 7.34 13.13 5.90
CA VAL A 179 8.79 13.38 5.83
C VAL A 179 9.26 14.21 7.03
N LYS A 180 8.52 15.23 7.44
CA LYS A 180 8.85 16.04 8.62
C LYS A 180 8.81 15.20 9.90
N GLU A 181 7.77 14.40 10.08
CA GLU A 181 7.66 13.48 11.22
C GLU A 181 8.77 12.45 11.23
N LEU A 182 9.10 11.89 10.07
CA LEU A 182 10.20 10.94 9.96
C LEU A 182 11.55 11.60 10.30
N ALA A 183 11.79 12.83 9.84
CA ALA A 183 13.00 13.57 10.18
C ALA A 183 13.10 13.89 11.67
N LYS A 184 11.98 14.22 12.34
CA LYS A 184 11.91 14.37 13.80
C LYS A 184 12.18 13.06 14.52
N ALA A 185 11.63 11.95 14.01
CA ALA A 185 11.86 10.61 14.55
C ALA A 185 13.35 10.28 14.61
N TYR A 186 14.07 10.51 13.51
CA TYR A 186 15.51 10.29 13.42
C TYR A 186 16.35 11.20 14.33
N ARG A 187 15.85 12.40 14.66
CA ARG A 187 16.49 13.30 15.63
C ARG A 187 16.20 12.93 17.10
N GLY A 188 15.33 11.95 17.35
CA GLY A 188 14.90 11.58 18.70
C GLY A 188 13.91 12.55 19.34
N GLU A 189 13.20 13.34 18.53
CA GLU A 189 12.27 14.39 18.98
C GLU A 189 10.81 13.92 19.06
N LEU A 190 10.56 12.59 19.09
CA LEU A 190 9.24 11.96 19.14
C LEU A 190 8.98 11.23 20.46
#